data_AF-A0A946XPW6-F1
#
_entry.id   AF-A0A946XPW6-F1
#
_cell.length_a   1.000
_cell.length_b   1.000
_cell.length_c   1.000
_cell.angle_alpha   90.00
_cell.angle_beta   90.00
_cell.angle_gamma   90.00
#
_symmetry.space_group_name_H-M   'P 1'
#
loop_
_entity.id
_entity.type
_entity.pdbx_description
1 polymer ?
#
loop_
_entity_poly.entity_id
_entity_poly.type
_entity_poly.pdbx_seq_one_letter_code
_entity_poly.pdbx_strand_id
1 'polypeptide(L)'
;MTKQLVSINKKNNKLGDKKKFQLVLVDYDRSAKGLEGYLKSSKMSWPAIKLDQMKSVSELTSLGETGFIPNIVLLKPDGTMVSNKRNEVIKKLSELSGS
;
A
#
# COMPACT_ATOMS: atom_id res chain seq x y z
N MET A 1 -10.07 3.12 6.32
CA MET A 1 -8.94 3.29 5.37
C MET A 1 -9.00 2.27 4.22
N THR A 2 -9.04 0.97 4.50
CA THR A 2 -9.06 -0.10 3.47
C THR A 2 -10.13 0.09 2.38
N LYS A 3 -11.39 0.40 2.73
CA LYS A 3 -12.46 0.65 1.74
C LYS A 3 -12.14 1.81 0.79
N GLN A 4 -11.49 2.87 1.29
CA GLN A 4 -11.09 4.03 0.49
C GLN A 4 -9.98 3.67 -0.49
N LEU A 5 -8.95 2.95 -0.02
CA LEU A 5 -7.86 2.46 -0.88
C LEU A 5 -8.35 1.50 -1.96
N VAL A 6 -9.32 0.62 -1.64
CA VAL A 6 -9.94 -0.27 -2.64
C VAL A 6 -10.64 0.54 -3.74
N SER A 7 -11.37 1.60 -3.39
CA SER A 7 -12.02 2.50 -4.36
C SER A 7 -11.00 3.20 -5.25
N ILE A 8 -9.97 3.79 -4.65
CA ILE A 8 -8.86 4.46 -5.35
C ILE A 8 -8.14 3.50 -6.29
N ASN A 9 -7.82 2.28 -5.83
CA ASN A 9 -7.15 1.27 -6.65
C ASN A 9 -8.03 0.80 -7.80
N LYS A 10 -9.34 0.64 -7.57
CA LYS A 10 -10.28 0.27 -8.64
C LYS A 10 -10.30 1.33 -9.74
N LYS A 11 -10.30 2.62 -9.38
CA LYS A 11 -10.24 3.72 -10.35
C LYS A 11 -8.90 3.75 -11.10
N ASN A 12 -7.79 3.65 -10.38
CA ASN A 12 -6.46 3.57 -10.99
C ASN A 12 -6.36 2.36 -11.95
N ASN A 13 -6.88 1.20 -11.56
CA ASN A 13 -6.86 0.00 -12.41
C ASN A 13 -7.69 0.15 -13.69
N LYS A 14 -8.78 0.93 -13.68
CA LYS A 14 -9.55 1.24 -14.89
C LYS A 14 -8.76 2.05 -15.93
N LEU A 15 -7.65 2.67 -15.54
CA LEU A 15 -6.78 3.40 -16.46
C LEU A 15 -5.93 2.46 -17.35
N GLY A 16 -5.93 1.15 -17.10
CA GLY A 16 -5.16 0.19 -17.91
C GLY A 16 -3.65 0.47 -17.87
N ASP A 17 -3.04 0.67 -19.04
CA ASP A 17 -1.61 1.02 -19.15
C ASP A 17 -1.30 2.45 -18.67
N LYS A 18 -2.32 3.28 -18.46
CA LYS A 18 -2.19 4.65 -17.95
C LYS A 18 -2.25 4.74 -16.42
N LYS A 19 -2.14 3.61 -15.71
CA LYS A 19 -2.04 3.57 -14.24
C LYS A 19 -0.95 4.53 -13.76
N LYS A 20 -1.25 5.27 -12.69
CA LYS A 20 -0.36 6.30 -12.14
C LYS A 20 0.46 5.82 -10.96
N PHE A 21 0.01 4.75 -10.30
CA PHE A 21 0.68 4.16 -9.16
C PHE A 21 0.33 2.68 -9.05
N GLN A 22 1.00 2.00 -8.12
CA GLN A 22 0.70 0.63 -7.70
C GLN A 22 0.64 0.61 -6.17
N LEU A 23 -0.40 0.00 -5.60
CA LEU A 23 -0.42 -0.31 -4.18
C LEU A 23 0.28 -1.65 -3.96
N VAL A 24 1.03 -1.74 -2.86
CA VAL A 24 1.72 -2.95 -2.43
C VAL A 24 1.47 -3.10 -0.94
N LEU A 25 0.95 -4.24 -0.52
CA LEU A 25 0.80 -4.56 0.90
C LEU A 25 2.15 -5.04 1.43
N VAL A 26 2.68 -4.34 2.43
CA VAL A 26 3.78 -4.83 3.24
C VAL A 26 3.16 -5.45 4.47
N ASP A 27 3.18 -6.78 4.54
CA ASP A 27 2.66 -7.49 5.70
C ASP A 27 3.70 -7.53 6.82
N TYR A 28 3.22 -7.26 8.03
CA TYR A 28 3.99 -7.38 9.27
C TYR A 28 3.43 -8.50 10.16
N ASP A 29 2.27 -9.06 9.82
CA ASP A 29 1.69 -10.16 10.57
C ASP A 29 2.49 -11.44 10.31
N ARG A 30 2.82 -12.19 11.36
CA ARG A 30 3.94 -13.13 11.37
C ARG A 30 3.64 -14.48 10.69
N SER A 31 2.51 -14.63 10.00
CA SER A 31 2.12 -15.90 9.39
C SER A 31 1.53 -15.76 7.99
N ALA A 32 2.01 -16.59 7.06
CA ALA A 32 1.48 -16.68 5.69
C ALA A 32 -0.02 -16.96 5.65
N LYS A 33 -0.54 -17.71 6.64
CA LYS A 33 -1.97 -18.02 6.77
C LYS A 33 -2.80 -16.79 7.19
N GLY A 34 -2.24 -15.93 8.06
CA GLY A 34 -2.84 -14.64 8.44
C GLY A 34 -2.93 -13.69 7.25
N LEU A 35 -1.83 -13.56 6.49
CA LEU A 35 -1.79 -12.79 5.25
C LEU A 35 -2.83 -13.28 4.24
N GLU A 36 -2.88 -14.59 3.98
CA GLU A 36 -3.82 -15.17 3.03
C GLU A 36 -5.27 -14.96 3.46
N GLY A 37 -5.58 -15.13 4.75
CA GLY A 37 -6.92 -14.85 5.30
C GLY A 37 -7.29 -13.36 5.20
N TYR A 38 -6.33 -12.46 5.43
CA TYR A 38 -6.53 -11.02 5.31
C TYR A 38 -6.76 -10.62 3.85
N LEU A 39 -5.97 -11.15 2.91
CA LEU A 39 -6.14 -10.89 1.47
C LEU A 39 -7.45 -11.48 0.94
N LYS A 40 -7.90 -12.65 1.42
CA LYS A 40 -9.19 -13.24 1.01
C LYS A 40 -10.38 -12.46 1.56
N SER A 41 -10.31 -11.99 2.80
CA SER A 41 -11.40 -11.24 3.44
C SER A 41 -11.45 -9.77 3.01
N SER A 42 -10.32 -9.21 2.58
CA SER A 42 -10.23 -7.86 2.06
C SER A 42 -10.40 -7.87 0.53
N LYS A 43 -11.18 -6.94 -0.03
CA LYS A 43 -11.32 -6.80 -1.49
C LYS A 43 -10.08 -6.17 -2.14
N MET A 44 -8.88 -6.50 -1.63
CA MET A 44 -7.60 -5.94 -2.04
C MET A 44 -7.08 -6.74 -3.24
N SER A 45 -7.09 -6.13 -4.42
CA SER A 45 -6.58 -6.74 -5.66
C SER A 45 -5.14 -6.32 -5.96
N TRP A 46 -4.33 -6.00 -4.94
CA TRP A 46 -2.95 -5.54 -5.10
C TRP A 46 -1.96 -6.56 -4.51
N PRO A 47 -0.72 -6.63 -5.03
CA PRO A 47 0.27 -7.58 -4.56
C PRO A 47 0.69 -7.32 -3.11
N ALA A 48 1.15 -8.37 -2.45
CA ALA A 48 1.76 -8.31 -1.13
C ALA A 48 3.20 -8.80 -1.19
N ILE A 49 4.11 -8.12 -0.48
CA ILE A 49 5.49 -8.60 -0.28
C ILE A 49 5.44 -9.65 0.84
N LYS A 50 5.97 -10.85 0.56
CA LYS A 50 6.02 -11.95 1.54
C LYS A 50 7.14 -11.71 2.57
N LEU A 51 6.92 -12.25 3.77
CA LEU A 51 7.72 -12.07 4.98
C LEU A 51 9.10 -12.77 4.97
N ASP A 52 9.45 -13.49 3.90
CA ASP A 52 10.78 -14.13 3.77
C ASP A 52 11.92 -13.11 3.61
N GLN A 53 11.58 -11.83 3.38
CA GLN A 53 12.50 -10.71 3.32
C GLN A 53 12.46 -9.85 4.59
N MET A 54 12.75 -10.44 5.77
CA MET A 54 12.71 -9.73 7.06
C MET A 54 13.45 -8.39 7.06
N LYS A 55 14.60 -8.31 6.36
CA LYS A 55 15.36 -7.06 6.22
C LYS A 55 14.58 -6.00 5.42
N SER A 56 14.05 -6.36 4.25
CA SER A 56 13.25 -5.46 3.42
C SER A 56 11.97 -5.02 4.12
N VAL A 57 11.30 -5.91 4.85
CA VAL A 57 10.10 -5.57 5.63
C VAL A 57 10.44 -4.59 6.74
N SER A 58 11.55 -4.81 7.47
CA SER A 58 11.99 -3.87 8.51
C SER A 58 12.33 -2.49 7.93
N GLU A 59 13.03 -2.43 6.80
CA GLU A 59 13.36 -1.17 6.13
C GLU A 59 12.09 -0.45 5.67
N LEU A 60 11.18 -1.13 4.98
CA LEU A 60 9.92 -0.56 4.48
C LEU A 60 8.98 -0.11 5.60
N THR A 61 8.92 -0.84 6.70
CA THR A 61 8.09 -0.46 7.85
C THR A 61 8.66 0.73 8.60
N SER A 62 9.99 0.89 8.64
CA SER A 62 10.64 2.07 9.24
C SER A 62 10.36 3.38 8.49
N LEU A 63 9.91 3.31 7.24
CA LEU A 63 9.51 4.48 6.44
C LEU A 63 8.18 5.08 6.90
N GLY A 64 7.32 4.27 7.54
CA GLY A 64 6.03 4.71 8.06
C GLY A 64 6.14 5.55 9.33
N GLU A 65 5.05 6.20 9.72
CA GLU A 65 5.00 6.89 11.02
C GLU A 65 5.14 5.87 12.17
N THR A 66 6.07 6.13 13.08
CA THR A 66 6.36 5.23 14.19
C THR A 66 5.14 5.08 15.12
N GLY A 67 4.78 3.85 15.48
CA GLY A 67 3.78 3.56 16.51
C GLY A 67 2.32 3.55 16.04
N PHE A 68 2.05 3.72 14.74
CA PHE A 68 0.68 3.66 14.21
C PHE A 68 0.54 2.58 13.13
N ILE A 69 -0.44 1.68 13.29
CA ILE A 69 -0.88 0.76 12.23
C ILE A 69 -2.39 0.97 12.08
N PRO A 70 -2.93 1.09 10.85
CA PRO A 70 -2.25 0.89 9.57
C PRO A 70 -1.51 2.15 9.05
N ASN A 71 -0.33 1.92 8.45
CA ASN A 71 0.51 2.93 7.81
C ASN A 71 0.44 2.87 6.28
N ILE A 72 0.76 3.99 5.63
CA ILE A 72 0.91 4.05 4.17
C ILE A 72 2.02 5.04 3.81
N VAL A 73 2.89 4.62 2.91
CA VAL A 73 3.99 5.44 2.38
C VAL A 73 3.84 5.58 0.86
N LEU A 74 4.18 6.74 0.34
CA LEU A 74 4.23 7.01 -1.09
C LEU A 74 5.68 7.20 -1.51
N LEU A 75 6.14 6.32 -2.39
CA LEU A 75 7.48 6.35 -2.97
C LEU A 75 7.39 6.64 -4.46
N LYS A 76 8.44 7.25 -5.01
CA LYS A 76 8.70 7.28 -6.45
C LYS A 76 9.25 5.92 -6.91
N PRO A 77 9.24 5.64 -8.23
CA PRO A 77 9.85 4.41 -8.78
C PRO A 77 11.33 4.22 -8.44
N ASP A 78 12.06 5.31 -8.19
CA ASP A 78 13.47 5.30 -7.77
C ASP A 78 13.68 5.06 -6.27
N GLY A 79 12.60 4.86 -5.50
CA GLY A 79 12.64 4.67 -4.04
C GLY A 79 12.62 5.96 -3.23
N THR A 80 12.62 7.14 -3.85
CA THR A 80 12.56 8.42 -3.13
C THR A 80 11.22 8.59 -2.42
N MET A 81 11.26 8.94 -1.13
CA MET A 81 10.07 9.26 -0.34
C MET A 81 9.35 10.50 -0.88
N VAL A 82 8.05 10.37 -1.16
CA VAL A 82 7.16 11.51 -1.48
C VAL A 82 6.44 11.99 -0.22
N SER A 83 5.86 11.05 0.54
CA SER A 83 5.24 11.32 1.84
C SER A 83 4.98 10.01 2.59
N ASN A 84 5.10 10.04 3.90
CA ASN A 84 4.69 8.98 4.82
C ASN A 84 3.48 9.39 5.69
N LYS A 85 2.96 10.60 5.49
CA LYS A 85 1.78 11.09 6.20
C LYS A 85 0.53 10.59 5.49
N ARG A 86 -0.26 9.78 6.20
CA ARG A 86 -1.47 9.14 5.65
C ARG A 86 -2.38 10.09 4.86
N ASN A 87 -2.68 11.26 5.41
CA ASN A 87 -3.62 12.21 4.78
C ASN A 87 -3.07 12.76 3.46
N GLU A 88 -1.77 13.06 3.40
CA GLU A 88 -1.11 13.55 2.19
C GLU A 88 -1.06 12.48 1.11
N VAL A 89 -0.71 11.24 1.50
CA VAL A 89 -0.69 10.10 0.58
C VAL A 89 -2.07 9.85 -0.03
N ILE A 90 -3.11 9.77 0.80
CA ILE A 90 -4.48 9.51 0.33
C ILE A 90 -4.98 10.63 -0.59
N LYS A 91 -4.69 11.89 -0.27
CA LYS A 91 -5.02 13.04 -1.12
C LYS A 91 -4.36 12.89 -2.50
N LYS A 92 -3.07 12.61 -2.53
CA LYS A 92 -2.31 12.47 -3.79
C LYS A 92 -2.76 11.29 -4.64
N LEU A 93 -3.05 10.14 -4.02
CA LEU A 93 -3.59 8.99 -4.74
C LEU A 93 -4.99 9.26 -5.30
N SER A 94 -5.81 10.04 -4.58
CA SER A 94 -7.12 10.48 -5.07
C SER A 94 -6.97 11.36 -6.32
N GLU A 95 -6.12 12.38 -6.26
CA GLU A 95 -5.81 13.26 -7.40
C GLU A 95 -5.31 12.47 -8.63
N LEU A 96 -4.37 11.53 -8.42
CA LEU A 96 -3.82 10.69 -9.50
C LEU A 96 -4.83 9.72 -10.11
N SER A 97 -5.84 9.30 -9.34
CA SER A 97 -6.89 8.38 -9.80
C SER A 97 -8.13 9.10 -10.35
N GLY A 98 -8.15 10.44 -10.38
CA GLY A 98 -9.29 11.25 -10.78
C GLY A 98 -10.47 11.14 -9.80
N SER A 99 -10.19 11.09 -8.50
CA SER A 99 -11.19 11.04 -7.42
C SER A 99 -11.41 12.36 -6.73
#